data_AF-A0A4Q5TUR1-F1
#
_entry.id   AF-A0A4Q5TUR1-F1
#
_cell.length_a   1.000
_cell.length_b   1.000
_cell.length_c   1.000
_cell.angle_alpha   90.00
_cell.angle_beta   90.00
_cell.angle_gamma   90.00
#
_symmetry.space_group_name_H-M   'P 1'
#
loop_
_entity.id
_entity.type
_entity.pdbx_description
1 polymer ?
#
loop_
_entity_poly.entity_id
_entity_poly.type
_entity_poly.pdbx_seq_one_letter_code
_entity_poly.pdbx_strand_id
1 'polypeptide(L)'
;DGGWVRPRETVNEEVLSWGARIPDWSQDIDMPRIAAMGRDAQPGLLIVDRTVHGPYENYQTPEQRIPEKQLPNPWESCMTLATNWGHVPGDTYKSPGQVIHSLIEVVAKGGSLLLGVGPKPDGTLPEDATTRMAAVGKWLRKNGDAIYGTRTVGDYHQGNVWFTQKKDSSLHYALVTIDTKNPLTSVVTWRNHVPKKGSKVVLLETGKAVNWSVDKGALTVTIPASVRAAMGEQPALAFSFIPE
;
A
#
# COMPACT_ATOMS: atom_id res chain seq x y z
N ASP A 1 8.49 -18.93 8.24
CA ASP A 1 7.08 -18.78 7.86
C ASP A 1 6.27 -19.88 8.51
N GLY A 2 5.14 -19.57 9.15
CA GLY A 2 4.44 -20.47 10.09
C GLY A 2 3.33 -21.34 9.48
N GLY A 3 3.14 -21.32 8.15
CA GLY A 3 2.06 -22.03 7.44
C GLY A 3 2.06 -23.56 7.55
N TRP A 4 3.01 -24.13 8.29
CA TRP A 4 3.29 -25.55 8.43
C TRP A 4 2.75 -26.18 9.70
N VAL A 5 2.11 -25.40 10.58
CA VAL A 5 1.50 -25.88 11.81
C VAL A 5 0.00 -25.93 11.56
N ARG A 6 -0.62 -27.11 11.69
CA ARG A 6 -2.08 -27.23 11.67
C ARG A 6 -2.55 -28.55 12.29
N PRO A 7 -3.76 -28.57 12.86
CA PRO A 7 -4.41 -29.82 13.23
C PRO A 7 -4.62 -30.70 12.00
N ARG A 8 -4.40 -32.01 12.14
CA ARG A 8 -4.46 -32.98 11.01
C ARG A 8 -5.82 -32.97 10.32
N GLU A 9 -6.89 -32.74 11.06
CA GLU A 9 -8.27 -32.69 10.59
C GLU A 9 -8.58 -31.48 9.68
N THR A 10 -7.72 -30.46 9.67
CA THR A 10 -7.86 -29.28 8.81
C THR A 10 -7.13 -29.42 7.47
N VAL A 11 -6.47 -30.55 7.22
CA VAL A 11 -5.78 -30.82 5.96
C VAL A 11 -6.81 -31.17 4.88
N ASN A 12 -6.94 -30.30 3.89
CA ASN A 12 -7.84 -30.46 2.75
C ASN A 12 -7.06 -30.40 1.42
N GLU A 13 -7.75 -30.50 0.29
CA GLU A 13 -7.13 -30.47 -1.05
C GLU A 13 -6.33 -29.19 -1.33
N GLU A 14 -6.83 -28.04 -0.87
CA GLU A 14 -6.13 -26.76 -1.01
C GLU A 14 -4.77 -26.82 -0.30
N VAL A 15 -4.74 -27.29 0.94
CA VAL A 15 -3.51 -27.40 1.75
C VAL A 15 -2.51 -28.35 1.10
N LEU A 16 -3.00 -29.48 0.56
CA LEU A 16 -2.15 -30.44 -0.16
C LEU A 16 -1.59 -29.85 -1.46
N SER A 17 -2.35 -28.98 -2.14
CA SER A 17 -1.92 -28.33 -3.39
C SER A 17 -0.69 -27.43 -3.22
N TRP A 18 -0.40 -26.98 -2.00
CA TRP A 18 0.78 -26.16 -1.71
C TRP A 18 2.10 -26.95 -1.80
N GLY A 19 2.04 -28.28 -1.90
CA GLY A 19 3.19 -29.13 -2.21
C GLY A 19 4.20 -29.30 -1.07
N ALA A 20 3.86 -28.88 0.14
CA ALA A 20 4.74 -29.00 1.30
C ALA A 20 4.54 -30.31 2.06
N ARG A 21 5.60 -30.77 2.73
CA ARG A 21 5.55 -31.96 3.58
C ARG A 21 4.68 -31.68 4.81
N ILE A 22 3.58 -32.41 4.94
CA ILE A 22 2.73 -32.43 6.13
C ILE A 22 3.18 -33.58 7.03
N PRO A 23 3.55 -33.34 8.30
CA PRO A 23 3.88 -34.41 9.24
C PRO A 23 2.72 -35.38 9.49
N ASP A 24 3.03 -36.61 9.89
CA ASP A 24 2.00 -37.62 10.14
C ASP A 24 1.26 -37.42 11.47
N TRP A 25 1.79 -36.60 12.37
CA TRP A 25 1.16 -36.25 13.64
C TRP A 25 0.42 -34.92 13.56
N SER A 26 -0.63 -34.77 14.38
CA SER A 26 -1.37 -33.50 14.48
C SER A 26 -0.49 -32.41 15.09
N GLN A 27 -0.48 -31.23 14.49
CA GLN A 27 0.22 -30.05 15.00
C GLN A 27 -0.79 -29.03 15.55
N ASP A 28 -1.73 -29.52 16.37
CA ASP A 28 -2.65 -28.64 17.08
C ASP A 28 -1.91 -27.93 18.24
N ILE A 29 -1.81 -26.60 18.12
CA ILE A 29 -1.15 -25.73 19.11
C ILE A 29 -2.15 -25.06 20.05
N ASP A 30 -3.44 -25.42 19.97
CA ASP A 30 -4.51 -24.80 20.76
C ASP A 30 -4.58 -23.28 20.50
N MET A 31 -4.79 -22.94 19.22
CA MET A 31 -5.01 -21.55 18.78
C MET A 31 -6.14 -20.83 19.54
N PRO A 32 -7.27 -21.48 19.90
CA PRO A 32 -8.28 -20.86 20.74
C PRO A 32 -7.71 -20.31 22.05
N ARG A 33 -6.95 -21.11 22.80
CA ARG A 33 -6.34 -20.68 24.05
C ARG A 33 -5.26 -19.61 23.84
N ILE A 34 -4.40 -19.76 22.82
CA ILE A 34 -3.36 -18.76 22.50
C ILE A 34 -4.01 -17.41 22.16
N ALA A 35 -5.04 -17.40 21.31
CA ALA A 35 -5.74 -16.20 20.91
C ALA A 35 -6.46 -15.55 22.11
N ALA A 36 -7.09 -16.34 22.98
CA ALA A 36 -7.73 -15.85 24.20
C ALA A 36 -6.71 -15.22 25.14
N MET A 37 -5.60 -15.91 25.44
CA MET A 37 -4.53 -15.38 26.29
C MET A 37 -3.94 -14.09 25.73
N GLY A 38 -3.65 -14.05 24.43
CA GLY A 38 -3.08 -12.87 23.77
C GLY A 38 -4.00 -11.66 23.82
N ARG A 39 -5.31 -11.86 23.63
CA ARG A 39 -6.31 -10.78 23.66
C ARG A 39 -6.71 -10.36 25.07
N ASP A 40 -6.61 -11.24 26.06
CA ASP A 40 -6.73 -10.90 27.48
C ASP A 40 -5.57 -10.00 27.92
N ALA A 41 -4.34 -10.35 27.53
CA ALA A 41 -3.15 -9.55 27.83
C ALA A 41 -3.08 -8.22 27.03
N GLN A 42 -3.60 -8.21 25.80
CA GLN A 42 -3.62 -7.04 24.92
C GLN A 42 -4.96 -6.96 24.16
N PRO A 43 -5.95 -6.23 24.67
CA PRO A 43 -7.23 -6.02 23.98
C PRO A 43 -7.02 -5.43 22.58
N GLY A 44 -7.63 -6.07 21.58
CA GLY A 44 -7.49 -5.66 20.17
C GLY A 44 -6.28 -6.22 19.44
N LEU A 45 -5.50 -7.14 20.05
CA LEU A 45 -4.41 -7.84 19.37
C LEU A 45 -4.93 -8.52 18.08
N LEU A 46 -4.26 -8.17 16.97
CA LEU A 46 -4.51 -8.75 15.66
C LEU A 46 -3.65 -9.99 15.46
N ILE A 47 -4.24 -11.03 14.88
CA ILE A 47 -3.57 -12.27 14.52
C ILE A 47 -3.53 -12.34 13.00
N VAL A 48 -2.34 -12.46 12.45
CA VAL A 48 -2.08 -12.57 11.01
C VAL A 48 -2.36 -13.99 10.51
N ASP A 49 -2.71 -14.12 9.23
CA ASP A 49 -2.99 -15.40 8.53
C ASP A 49 -1.73 -16.27 8.27
N ARG A 50 -0.92 -16.54 9.30
CA ARG A 50 0.38 -17.25 9.13
C ARG A 50 0.68 -18.35 10.13
N THR A 51 -0.32 -18.82 10.87
CA THR A 51 -0.09 -19.79 11.96
C THR A 51 -0.97 -21.02 11.84
N VAL A 52 -2.30 -20.86 11.69
CA VAL A 52 -3.28 -21.92 11.39
C VAL A 52 -4.54 -21.23 10.84
N HIS A 53 -5.08 -21.66 9.70
CA HIS A 53 -6.35 -21.11 9.21
C HIS A 53 -7.47 -21.28 10.23
N GLY A 54 -8.26 -20.23 10.44
CA GLY A 54 -9.36 -20.29 11.38
C GLY A 54 -9.95 -18.94 11.76
N PRO A 55 -10.93 -18.93 12.68
CA PRO A 55 -11.71 -17.74 13.03
C PRO A 55 -10.91 -16.66 13.78
N TYR A 56 -9.64 -16.92 14.09
CA TYR A 56 -8.80 -16.02 14.86
C TYR A 56 -8.02 -15.04 13.98
N GLU A 57 -7.84 -15.33 12.69
CA GLU A 57 -7.13 -14.51 11.72
C GLU A 57 -7.90 -13.21 11.43
N ASN A 58 -7.19 -12.08 11.45
CA ASN A 58 -7.78 -10.75 11.31
C ASN A 58 -7.55 -10.11 9.94
N TYR A 59 -6.49 -10.51 9.23
CA TYR A 59 -6.15 -9.99 7.91
C TYR A 59 -5.31 -10.98 7.12
N GLN A 60 -5.35 -10.86 5.79
CA GLN A 60 -4.63 -11.72 4.85
C GLN A 60 -3.25 -11.16 4.48
N THR A 61 -2.29 -12.01 4.10
CA THR A 61 -0.93 -11.57 3.73
C THR A 61 -0.45 -12.09 2.37
N PRO A 62 -0.86 -11.47 1.25
CA PRO A 62 -0.30 -11.77 -0.07
C PRO A 62 1.18 -11.36 -0.14
N GLU A 63 2.07 -12.29 0.23
CA GLU A 63 3.51 -12.04 0.32
C GLU A 63 4.12 -11.68 -1.04
N GLN A 64 4.96 -10.64 -1.05
CA GLN A 64 5.70 -10.15 -2.22
C GLN A 64 4.81 -9.78 -3.42
N ARG A 65 3.49 -9.67 -3.22
CA ARG A 65 2.51 -9.46 -4.29
C ARG A 65 1.42 -8.51 -3.85
N ILE A 66 0.92 -7.76 -4.82
CA ILE A 66 -0.29 -6.96 -4.68
C ILE A 66 -1.40 -7.74 -5.40
N PRO A 67 -2.54 -8.03 -4.75
CA PRO A 67 -3.70 -8.64 -5.41
C PRO A 67 -4.10 -7.87 -6.67
N GLU A 68 -4.54 -8.57 -7.71
CA GLU A 68 -4.92 -7.94 -8.98
C GLU A 68 -6.09 -6.95 -8.82
N LYS A 69 -7.01 -7.25 -7.89
CA LYS A 69 -8.20 -6.46 -7.59
C LYS A 69 -8.30 -6.19 -6.09
N GLN A 70 -9.18 -5.27 -5.71
CA GLN A 70 -9.59 -5.08 -4.31
C GLN A 70 -10.09 -6.40 -3.72
N LEU A 71 -9.68 -6.68 -2.48
CA LEU A 71 -10.14 -7.85 -1.72
C LEU A 71 -11.28 -7.45 -0.77
N PRO A 72 -12.22 -8.37 -0.47
CA PRO A 72 -13.32 -8.10 0.46
C PRO A 72 -12.88 -8.05 1.93
N ASN A 73 -11.71 -8.61 2.25
CA ASN A 73 -11.17 -8.69 3.61
C ASN A 73 -9.95 -7.78 3.77
N PRO A 74 -9.64 -7.29 4.98
CA PRO A 74 -8.39 -6.59 5.27
C PRO A 74 -7.18 -7.45 4.90
N TRP A 75 -6.16 -6.81 4.36
CA TRP A 75 -4.94 -7.49 3.93
C TRP A 75 -3.71 -6.59 4.03
N GLU A 76 -2.54 -7.20 4.11
CA GLU A 76 -1.24 -6.53 4.17
C GLU A 76 -0.26 -7.20 3.20
N SER A 77 0.26 -6.43 2.24
CA SER A 77 1.38 -6.92 1.42
C SER A 77 2.66 -6.78 2.20
N CYS A 78 3.29 -7.90 2.52
CA CYS A 78 4.64 -7.94 3.04
C CYS A 78 5.61 -7.98 1.85
N MET A 79 6.38 -6.91 1.63
CA MET A 79 7.34 -6.79 0.53
C MET A 79 8.70 -6.39 1.06
N THR A 80 9.78 -6.95 0.51
CA THR A 80 11.14 -6.53 0.86
C THR A 80 11.48 -5.20 0.19
N LEU A 81 12.26 -4.34 0.84
CA LEU A 81 12.86 -3.19 0.17
C LEU A 81 13.97 -3.64 -0.79
N ALA A 82 14.72 -4.67 -0.41
CA ALA A 82 15.72 -5.33 -1.24
C ALA A 82 15.14 -6.55 -1.98
N THR A 83 15.98 -7.44 -2.50
CA THR A 83 15.55 -8.74 -3.04
C THR A 83 15.31 -9.75 -1.92
N ASN A 84 16.06 -9.66 -0.82
CA ASN A 84 16.00 -10.58 0.31
C ASN A 84 15.37 -9.96 1.56
N TRP A 85 14.82 -10.81 2.43
CA TRP A 85 14.29 -10.42 3.74
C TRP A 85 15.41 -10.10 4.74
N GLY A 86 16.43 -10.95 4.80
CA GLY A 86 17.64 -10.73 5.60
C GLY A 86 18.69 -9.91 4.84
N HIS A 87 19.68 -9.40 5.57
CA HIS A 87 20.79 -8.65 4.96
C HIS A 87 21.63 -9.57 4.07
N VAL A 88 21.81 -9.14 2.81
CA VAL A 88 22.76 -9.72 1.86
C VAL A 88 23.69 -8.61 1.36
N PRO A 89 25.02 -8.74 1.51
CA PRO A 89 25.95 -7.76 0.95
C PRO A 89 25.78 -7.60 -0.56
N GLY A 90 25.68 -6.36 -1.04
CA GLY A 90 25.50 -6.08 -2.47
C GLY A 90 24.10 -6.37 -3.03
N ASP A 91 23.07 -6.51 -2.17
CA ASP A 91 21.69 -6.68 -2.63
C ASP A 91 21.20 -5.48 -3.46
N THR A 92 20.22 -5.72 -4.32
CA THR A 92 19.54 -4.72 -5.13
C THR A 92 18.31 -4.17 -4.39
N TYR A 93 18.23 -2.86 -4.26
CA TYR A 93 17.15 -2.16 -3.56
C TYR A 93 16.18 -1.51 -4.54
N LYS A 94 14.89 -1.59 -4.20
CA LYS A 94 13.82 -0.88 -4.91
C LYS A 94 14.05 0.64 -4.84
N SER A 95 13.72 1.35 -5.92
CA SER A 95 13.71 2.81 -5.92
C SER A 95 12.65 3.38 -4.98
N PRO A 96 12.82 4.60 -4.43
CA PRO A 96 11.75 5.26 -3.69
C PRO A 96 10.46 5.33 -4.50
N GLY A 97 10.55 5.50 -5.82
CA GLY A 97 9.41 5.50 -6.71
C GLY A 97 8.70 4.15 -6.76
N GLN A 98 9.43 3.05 -6.90
CA GLN A 98 8.83 1.70 -6.86
C GLN A 98 8.10 1.44 -5.53
N VAL A 99 8.66 1.90 -4.40
CA VAL A 99 8.03 1.77 -3.08
C VAL A 99 6.76 2.63 -3.00
N ILE A 100 6.82 3.90 -3.44
CA ILE A 100 5.66 4.80 -3.41
C ILE A 100 4.55 4.31 -4.34
N HIS A 101 4.87 3.83 -5.54
CA HIS A 101 3.87 3.26 -6.45
C HIS A 101 3.19 2.03 -5.86
N SER A 102 3.97 1.13 -5.27
CA SER A 102 3.44 -0.05 -4.58
C SER A 102 2.52 0.36 -3.41
N LEU A 103 2.93 1.36 -2.62
CA LEU A 103 2.12 1.88 -1.52
C LEU A 103 0.79 2.47 -2.01
N ILE A 104 0.82 3.29 -3.07
CA ILE A 104 -0.37 3.90 -3.66
C ILE A 104 -1.35 2.82 -4.13
N GLU A 105 -0.85 1.83 -4.87
CA GLU A 105 -1.66 0.74 -5.38
C GLU A 105 -2.25 -0.12 -4.24
N VAL A 106 -1.44 -0.49 -3.25
CA VAL A 106 -1.87 -1.25 -2.06
C VAL A 106 -3.00 -0.53 -1.34
N VAL A 107 -2.86 0.77 -1.09
CA VAL A 107 -3.84 1.56 -0.35
C VAL A 107 -5.12 1.77 -1.17
N ALA A 108 -5.01 2.05 -2.47
CA ALA A 108 -6.16 2.14 -3.38
C ALA A 108 -6.92 0.81 -3.48
N LYS A 109 -6.24 -0.32 -3.25
CA LYS A 109 -6.83 -1.66 -3.17
C LYS A 109 -7.23 -2.08 -1.74
N GLY A 110 -7.10 -1.20 -0.76
CA GLY A 110 -7.58 -1.39 0.61
C GLY A 110 -6.66 -2.15 1.55
N GLY A 111 -5.40 -2.34 1.17
CA GLY A 111 -4.40 -3.03 1.98
C GLY A 111 -3.47 -2.10 2.75
N SER A 112 -2.65 -2.71 3.59
CA SER A 112 -1.45 -2.12 4.20
C SER A 112 -0.19 -2.60 3.51
N LEU A 113 0.86 -1.78 3.48
CA LEU A 113 2.18 -2.17 2.98
C LEU A 113 3.14 -2.32 4.17
N LEU A 114 3.64 -3.54 4.37
CA LEU A 114 4.77 -3.81 5.25
C LEU A 114 6.03 -3.89 4.39
N LEU A 115 6.98 -2.98 4.62
CA LEU A 115 8.24 -2.92 3.90
C LEU A 115 9.38 -3.51 4.74
N GLY A 116 9.82 -4.72 4.37
CA GLY A 116 10.88 -5.44 5.07
C GLY A 116 12.28 -4.91 4.79
N VAL A 117 13.09 -4.74 5.83
CA VAL A 117 14.48 -4.31 5.74
C VAL A 117 15.33 -5.19 6.65
N GLY A 118 16.34 -5.86 6.08
CA GLY A 118 17.29 -6.69 6.82
C GLY A 118 18.40 -5.85 7.47
N PRO A 119 18.53 -5.82 8.81
CA PRO A 119 19.66 -5.17 9.48
C PRO A 119 20.97 -5.93 9.21
N LYS A 120 22.09 -5.21 9.23
CA LYS A 120 23.43 -5.78 9.18
C LYS A 120 23.73 -6.60 10.44
N PRO A 121 24.72 -7.52 10.42
CA PRO A 121 25.11 -8.31 11.60
C PRO A 121 25.55 -7.47 12.81
N ASP A 122 25.99 -6.23 12.59
CA ASP A 122 26.34 -5.26 13.64
C ASP A 122 25.12 -4.54 14.25
N GLY A 123 23.90 -4.89 13.82
CA GLY A 123 22.64 -4.31 14.30
C GLY A 123 22.24 -3.01 13.61
N THR A 124 23.07 -2.44 12.73
CA THR A 124 22.75 -1.20 12.02
C THR A 124 22.02 -1.45 10.70
N LEU A 125 21.26 -0.48 10.21
CA LEU A 125 20.58 -0.59 8.91
C LEU A 125 21.56 -0.28 7.75
N PRO A 126 21.42 -0.94 6.59
CA PRO A 126 22.16 -0.55 5.38
C PRO A 126 21.86 0.88 4.95
N GLU A 127 22.88 1.62 4.50
CA GLU A 127 22.74 3.04 4.09
C GLU A 127 21.75 3.22 2.93
N ASP A 128 21.76 2.31 1.95
CA ASP A 128 20.80 2.28 0.85
C ASP A 128 19.36 2.21 1.36
N ALA A 129 19.12 1.37 2.37
CA ALA A 129 17.80 1.21 2.96
C ALA A 129 17.34 2.51 3.64
N THR A 130 18.20 3.10 4.47
CA THR A 130 17.88 4.34 5.18
C THR A 130 17.67 5.52 4.23
N THR A 131 18.50 5.65 3.19
CA THR A 131 18.39 6.73 2.20
C THR A 131 17.07 6.64 1.44
N ARG A 132 16.69 5.43 1.02
CA ARG A 132 15.44 5.19 0.28
C ARG A 132 14.21 5.42 1.16
N MET A 133 14.21 4.88 2.38
CA MET A 133 13.12 5.12 3.33
C MET A 133 12.98 6.60 3.71
N ALA A 134 14.10 7.34 3.84
CA ALA A 134 14.05 8.77 4.08
C ALA A 134 13.39 9.54 2.92
N ALA A 135 13.66 9.15 1.67
CA ALA A 135 13.00 9.71 0.49
C ALA A 135 11.50 9.40 0.46
N VAL A 136 11.10 8.16 0.77
CA VAL A 136 9.68 7.76 0.90
C VAL A 136 8.99 8.56 2.01
N GLY A 137 9.63 8.69 3.18
CA GLY A 137 9.13 9.49 4.29
C GLY A 137 8.99 10.98 3.94
N LYS A 138 9.88 11.54 3.11
CA LYS A 138 9.78 12.92 2.63
C LYS A 138 8.52 13.13 1.79
N TRP A 139 8.22 12.19 0.89
CA TRP A 139 6.99 12.24 0.09
C TRP A 139 5.73 12.08 0.97
N LEU A 140 5.74 11.13 1.92
CA LEU A 140 4.62 10.90 2.83
C LEU A 140 4.33 12.08 3.75
N ARG A 141 5.33 12.87 4.15
CA ARG A 141 5.08 14.09 4.96
C ARG A 141 4.22 15.12 4.25
N LYS A 142 4.17 15.10 2.92
CA LYS A 142 3.42 16.06 2.12
C LYS A 142 2.14 15.46 1.55
N ASN A 143 2.15 14.18 1.21
CA ASN A 143 1.07 13.50 0.50
C ASN A 143 0.34 12.46 1.38
N GLY A 144 0.74 12.31 2.65
CA GLY A 144 0.26 11.29 3.56
C GLY A 144 -1.24 11.34 3.84
N ASP A 145 -1.90 12.50 3.67
CA ASP A 145 -3.35 12.59 3.83
C ASP A 145 -4.14 11.75 2.81
N ALA A 146 -3.57 11.53 1.61
CA ALA A 146 -4.13 10.67 0.58
C ALA A 146 -3.81 9.17 0.80
N ILE A 147 -3.06 8.84 1.85
CA ILE A 147 -2.65 7.49 2.24
C ILE A 147 -3.29 7.12 3.58
N TYR A 148 -2.92 7.83 4.65
CA TYR A 148 -3.30 7.52 6.02
C TYR A 148 -4.77 7.86 6.33
N GLY A 149 -5.47 6.88 6.90
CA GLY A 149 -6.88 7.04 7.28
C GLY A 149 -7.80 7.17 6.07
N THR A 150 -7.41 6.62 4.92
CA THR A 150 -8.25 6.57 3.73
C THR A 150 -9.04 5.26 3.64
N ARG A 151 -9.96 5.19 2.68
CA ARG A 151 -10.79 4.05 2.31
C ARG A 151 -10.75 3.86 0.81
N THR A 152 -11.02 2.63 0.39
CA THR A 152 -11.18 2.27 -1.02
C THR A 152 -12.41 2.95 -1.61
N VAL A 153 -12.35 3.15 -2.92
CA VAL A 153 -13.48 3.60 -3.74
C VAL A 153 -13.68 2.62 -4.89
N GLY A 154 -14.87 2.62 -5.50
CA GLY A 154 -15.06 1.98 -6.81
C GLY A 154 -14.24 2.70 -7.88
N ASP A 155 -14.02 2.07 -9.05
CA ASP A 155 -13.25 2.66 -10.15
C ASP A 155 -11.92 3.30 -9.70
N TYR A 156 -11.23 2.61 -8.79
CA TYR A 156 -10.08 3.08 -8.00
C TYR A 156 -8.80 3.34 -8.79
N HIS A 157 -8.78 3.05 -10.10
CA HIS A 157 -7.65 3.38 -10.94
C HIS A 157 -8.05 3.66 -12.40
N GLN A 158 -7.24 4.47 -13.09
CA GLN A 158 -7.28 4.70 -14.53
C GLN A 158 -5.88 5.04 -15.01
N GLY A 159 -5.24 4.14 -15.77
CA GLY A 159 -3.86 4.33 -16.22
C GLY A 159 -2.92 4.46 -15.02
N ASN A 160 -2.19 5.58 -14.93
CA ASN A 160 -1.28 5.91 -13.83
C ASN A 160 -1.95 6.72 -12.70
N VAL A 161 -3.28 6.87 -12.71
CA VAL A 161 -4.03 7.60 -11.67
C VAL A 161 -4.76 6.61 -10.77
N TRP A 162 -4.58 6.75 -9.47
CA TRP A 162 -5.18 5.94 -8.41
C TRP A 162 -6.05 6.81 -7.52
N PHE A 163 -7.09 6.24 -6.91
CA PHE A 163 -8.06 6.99 -6.11
C PHE A 163 -8.24 6.40 -4.72
N THR A 164 -8.33 7.29 -3.74
CA THR A 164 -8.65 6.97 -2.34
C THR A 164 -9.62 8.02 -1.80
N GLN A 165 -10.31 7.72 -0.71
CA GLN A 165 -11.21 8.66 -0.05
C GLN A 165 -10.87 8.75 1.44
N LYS A 166 -10.96 9.94 2.04
CA LYS A 166 -10.79 10.07 3.49
C LYS A 166 -11.91 9.35 4.22
N LYS A 167 -11.58 8.55 5.23
CA LYS A 167 -12.58 7.86 6.05
C LYS A 167 -13.59 8.87 6.64
N ASP A 168 -14.86 8.51 6.60
CA ASP A 168 -15.97 9.28 7.19
C ASP A 168 -16.08 10.72 6.63
N SER A 169 -15.63 10.95 5.39
CA SER A 169 -15.60 12.27 4.74
C SER A 169 -15.88 12.16 3.24
N SER A 170 -16.39 13.24 2.64
CA SER A 170 -16.56 13.37 1.19
C SER A 170 -15.30 13.83 0.46
N LEU A 171 -14.15 13.86 1.14
CA LEU A 171 -12.87 14.26 0.57
C LEU A 171 -12.25 13.10 -0.22
N HIS A 172 -12.17 13.26 -1.53
CA HIS A 172 -11.54 12.29 -2.44
C HIS A 172 -10.13 12.76 -2.80
N TYR A 173 -9.28 11.79 -3.11
CA TYR A 173 -7.91 12.02 -3.56
C TYR A 173 -7.65 11.32 -4.90
N ALA A 174 -6.81 11.94 -5.72
CA ALA A 174 -6.21 11.33 -6.89
C ALA A 174 -4.68 11.32 -6.72
N LEU A 175 -4.08 10.14 -6.87
CA LEU A 175 -2.64 9.92 -6.81
C LEU A 175 -2.12 9.55 -8.20
N VAL A 176 -1.24 10.36 -8.76
CA VAL A 176 -0.72 10.19 -10.13
C VAL A 176 0.70 9.68 -10.04
N THR A 177 0.96 8.44 -10.45
CA THR A 177 2.30 7.87 -10.47
C THR A 177 3.10 8.39 -11.68
N ILE A 178 4.38 8.64 -11.46
CA ILE A 178 5.33 9.17 -12.45
C ILE A 178 6.52 8.21 -12.56
N ASP A 179 6.83 7.79 -13.78
CA ASP A 179 8.01 6.99 -14.12
C ASP A 179 8.46 7.24 -15.57
N THR A 180 9.41 6.44 -16.05
CA THR A 180 9.91 6.52 -17.43
C THR A 180 8.86 6.20 -18.50
N LYS A 181 7.82 5.43 -18.16
CA LYS A 181 6.71 5.10 -19.07
C LYS A 181 5.61 6.15 -19.01
N ASN A 182 5.45 6.80 -17.86
CA ASN A 182 4.45 7.82 -17.57
C ASN A 182 5.12 9.09 -17.02
N PRO A 183 5.89 9.82 -17.85
CA PRO A 183 6.61 11.01 -17.38
C PRO A 183 5.64 12.13 -16.99
N LEU A 184 6.08 13.00 -16.08
CA LEU A 184 5.30 14.18 -15.69
C LEU A 184 5.17 15.16 -16.86
N THR A 185 3.93 15.46 -17.22
CA THR A 185 3.55 16.40 -18.27
C THR A 185 3.02 17.72 -17.68
N SER A 186 2.71 18.69 -18.55
CA SER A 186 2.05 19.94 -18.14
C SER A 186 0.60 19.75 -17.70
N VAL A 187 -0.03 18.66 -18.10
CA VAL A 187 -1.43 18.34 -17.82
C VAL A 187 -1.60 16.85 -17.53
N VAL A 188 -2.46 16.53 -16.56
CA VAL A 188 -2.87 15.14 -16.27
C VAL A 188 -4.38 15.05 -16.44
N THR A 189 -4.86 14.00 -17.11
CA THR A 189 -6.27 13.84 -17.48
C THR A 189 -6.80 12.47 -17.07
N TRP A 190 -8.01 12.44 -16.49
CA TRP A 190 -8.73 11.21 -16.15
C TRP A 190 -10.25 11.43 -16.16
N ARG A 191 -11.04 10.36 -16.06
CA ARG A 191 -12.51 10.37 -16.13
C ARG A 191 -13.19 9.89 -14.86
N ASN A 192 -12.51 9.11 -14.02
CA ASN A 192 -13.08 8.61 -12.77
C ASN A 192 -13.05 9.69 -11.68
N HIS A 193 -13.99 9.65 -10.72
CA HIS A 193 -13.99 10.55 -9.55
C HIS A 193 -13.84 12.04 -9.89
N VAL A 194 -14.48 12.52 -10.97
CA VAL A 194 -14.44 13.94 -11.34
C VAL A 194 -15.09 14.77 -10.22
N PRO A 195 -14.42 15.80 -9.68
CA PRO A 195 -14.96 16.62 -8.61
C PRO A 195 -16.19 17.41 -9.07
N LYS A 196 -17.13 17.67 -8.15
CA LYS A 196 -18.32 18.47 -8.42
C LYS A 196 -17.94 19.88 -8.87
N LYS A 197 -18.75 20.50 -9.73
CA LYS A 197 -18.61 21.92 -10.09
C LYS A 197 -18.57 22.77 -8.81
N GLY A 198 -17.63 23.71 -8.73
CA GLY A 198 -17.38 24.54 -7.53
C GLY A 198 -16.24 24.03 -6.63
N SER A 199 -15.89 22.75 -6.72
CA SER A 199 -14.82 22.16 -5.90
C SER A 199 -13.44 22.79 -6.19
N LYS A 200 -12.56 22.78 -5.18
CA LYS A 200 -11.15 23.10 -5.36
C LYS A 200 -10.35 21.81 -5.53
N VAL A 201 -9.53 21.73 -6.57
CA VAL A 201 -8.50 20.70 -6.69
C VAL A 201 -7.21 21.26 -6.14
N VAL A 202 -6.67 20.65 -5.08
CA VAL A 202 -5.48 21.12 -4.37
C VAL A 202 -4.36 20.09 -4.53
N LEU A 203 -3.18 20.55 -4.95
CA LEU A 203 -1.98 19.72 -4.99
C LEU A 203 -1.38 19.64 -3.58
N LEU A 204 -1.42 18.46 -2.96
CA LEU A 204 -1.03 18.26 -1.56
C LEU A 204 0.43 18.69 -1.28
N GLU A 205 1.35 18.41 -2.21
CA GLU A 205 2.76 18.78 -2.09
C GLU A 205 2.97 20.27 -1.76
N THR A 206 2.14 21.12 -2.35
CA THR A 206 2.25 22.58 -2.23
C THR A 206 1.18 23.20 -1.34
N GLY A 207 0.10 22.47 -1.07
CA GLY A 207 -1.12 22.99 -0.43
C GLY A 207 -1.88 24.02 -1.28
N LYS A 208 -1.52 24.20 -2.56
CA LYS A 208 -2.11 25.22 -3.44
C LYS A 208 -3.15 24.61 -4.37
N ALA A 209 -4.21 25.37 -4.63
CA ALA A 209 -5.17 25.04 -5.67
C ALA A 209 -4.49 25.05 -7.05
N VAL A 210 -4.91 24.13 -7.91
CA VAL A 210 -4.44 24.00 -9.29
C VAL A 210 -5.60 24.26 -10.25
N ASN A 211 -5.27 24.74 -11.45
CA ASN A 211 -6.26 24.97 -12.49
C ASN A 211 -6.73 23.62 -13.04
N TRP A 212 -8.05 23.48 -13.19
CA TRP A 212 -8.65 22.29 -13.76
C TRP A 212 -9.86 22.64 -14.62
N SER A 213 -10.17 21.79 -15.58
CA SER A 213 -11.36 21.88 -16.42
C SER A 213 -11.93 20.48 -16.66
N VAL A 214 -13.21 20.41 -17.00
CA VAL A 214 -13.86 19.16 -17.40
C VAL A 214 -14.41 19.34 -18.81
N ASP A 215 -13.96 18.50 -19.73
CA ASP A 215 -14.52 18.41 -21.09
C ASP A 215 -14.97 16.98 -21.36
N LYS A 216 -16.21 16.82 -21.88
CA LYS A 216 -16.82 15.51 -22.18
C LYS A 216 -16.65 14.47 -21.06
N GLY A 217 -16.75 14.90 -19.80
CA GLY A 217 -16.60 14.05 -18.61
C GLY A 217 -15.17 13.66 -18.25
N ALA A 218 -14.14 14.23 -18.88
CA ALA A 218 -12.74 14.05 -18.49
C ALA A 218 -12.24 15.30 -17.76
N LEU A 219 -11.76 15.13 -16.53
CA LEU A 219 -11.05 16.15 -15.79
C LEU A 219 -9.64 16.30 -16.34
N THR A 220 -9.21 17.53 -16.61
CA THR A 220 -7.83 17.87 -16.92
C THR A 220 -7.30 18.82 -15.88
N VAL A 221 -6.22 18.44 -15.20
CA VAL A 221 -5.52 19.26 -14.21
C VAL A 221 -4.23 19.81 -14.81
N THR A 222 -4.05 21.13 -14.74
CA THR A 222 -2.83 21.80 -15.19
C THR A 222 -1.82 21.84 -14.06
N ILE A 223 -0.64 21.25 -14.29
CA ILE A 223 0.46 21.25 -13.32
C ILE A 223 1.26 22.53 -13.51
N PRO A 224 1.40 23.43 -12.51
CA PRO A 224 2.14 24.68 -12.68
C PRO A 224 3.60 24.47 -13.08
N ALA A 225 4.18 25.38 -13.87
CA ALA A 225 5.59 25.29 -14.26
C ALA A 225 6.55 25.30 -13.05
N SER A 226 6.23 26.08 -12.02
CA SER A 226 6.96 26.09 -10.75
C SER A 226 6.94 24.73 -10.05
N VAL A 227 5.83 24.02 -10.12
CA VAL A 227 5.68 22.65 -9.60
C VAL A 227 6.53 21.70 -10.43
N ARG A 228 6.44 21.72 -11.76
CA ARG A 228 7.27 20.86 -12.63
C ARG A 228 8.77 21.11 -12.46
N ALA A 229 9.17 22.36 -12.22
CA ALA A 229 10.57 22.72 -11.98
C ALA A 229 11.05 22.32 -10.57
N ALA A 230 10.21 22.50 -9.55
CA ALA A 230 10.56 22.23 -8.15
C ALA A 230 10.40 20.76 -7.74
N MET A 231 9.53 20.01 -8.43
CA MET A 231 9.23 18.63 -8.07
C MET A 231 10.31 17.64 -8.53
N GLY A 232 11.29 18.03 -9.35
CA GLY A 232 12.36 17.12 -9.77
C GLY A 232 11.82 15.75 -10.21
N GLU A 233 12.51 14.67 -9.84
CA GLU A 233 12.06 13.28 -10.02
C GLU A 233 11.10 12.82 -8.90
N GLN A 234 10.10 13.62 -8.53
CA GLN A 234 9.05 13.14 -7.63
C GLN A 234 8.32 11.95 -8.27
N PRO A 235 8.21 10.81 -7.56
CA PRO A 235 7.67 9.60 -8.17
C PRO A 235 6.15 9.61 -8.26
N ALA A 236 5.45 10.53 -7.57
CA ALA A 236 4.01 10.66 -7.67
C ALA A 236 3.52 12.04 -7.21
N LEU A 237 2.37 12.47 -7.72
CA LEU A 237 1.60 13.63 -7.23
C LEU A 237 0.36 13.15 -6.47
N ALA A 238 -0.10 13.92 -5.48
CA ALA A 238 -1.39 13.70 -4.86
C ALA A 238 -2.25 14.97 -4.88
N PHE A 239 -3.51 14.82 -5.27
CA PHE A 239 -4.50 15.89 -5.33
C PHE A 239 -5.64 15.59 -4.38
N SER A 240 -6.15 16.60 -3.68
CA SER A 240 -7.40 16.51 -2.92
C SER A 240 -8.50 17.32 -3.60
N PHE A 241 -9.73 16.82 -3.50
CA PHE A 241 -10.92 17.46 -4.04
C PHE A 241 -11.76 18.02 -2.90
N ILE A 242 -11.57 19.31 -2.60
CA ILE A 242 -12.27 20.00 -1.53
C ILE A 242 -13.61 20.47 -2.09
N PRO A 243 -14.76 19.93 -1.62
CA PRO A 243 -16.06 20.42 -2.02
C PRO A 243 -16.25 21.89 -1.60
N GLU A 244 -17.09 22.61 -2.35
CA GLU A 244 -17.57 23.93 -1.93
C GLU A 244 -18.46 23.85 -0.69
#